data_AF-W4VL61-F1
#
_entry.id   AF-W4VL61-F1
#
_cell.length_a   1.000
_cell.length_b   1.000
_cell.length_c   1.000
_cell.angle_alpha   90.00
_cell.angle_beta   90.00
_cell.angle_gamma   90.00
#
_symmetry.space_group_name_H-M   'P 1'
#
loop_
_entity.id
_entity.type
_entity.pdbx_description
1 polymer ?
#
loop_
_entity_poly.entity_id
_entity_poly.type
_entity_poly.pdbx_seq_one_letter_code
_entity_poly.pdbx_strand_id
1 'polypeptide(L)'
;MRLYLRDSLVTLVELLTKLQEALLEQAQSNLDTILPGYTHLQRAQPVLFAHHMMAYVSMFERDIERIQDSFKRVNRSPLGAGALAGTTFPIDREYVAEKLNFDGVVENSLDAVSDRDFVVEFLSNASLSIMHLSRLSEELVQWSSAEFNFVELDDAFCTGSSMMPQKKNPDVAELVRGKSGRVYGHLIGMLTTLKGLPIAYNKDMQEDKEGMFDTVETLKGALALFAPMIATMEVKKIICMKLLRKTFPTQLT
;
A
#
# COMPACT_ATOMS: atom_id res chain seq x y z
N MET A 1 -5.65 -10.98 -17.25
CA MET A 1 -5.59 -10.98 -15.77
C MET A 1 -4.15 -11.13 -15.29
N ARG A 2 -3.51 -12.30 -15.40
CA ARG A 2 -2.13 -12.49 -14.91
C ARG A 2 -1.10 -11.51 -15.48
N LEU A 3 -1.09 -11.28 -16.81
CA LEU A 3 -0.22 -10.27 -17.44
C LEU A 3 -0.43 -8.86 -16.84
N TYR A 4 -1.67 -8.39 -16.80
CA TYR A 4 -2.02 -7.09 -16.22
C TYR A 4 -1.58 -6.98 -14.75
N LEU A 5 -1.85 -8.01 -13.95
CA LEU A 5 -1.52 -7.98 -12.54
C LEU A 5 0.00 -7.99 -12.35
N ARG A 6 0.73 -8.85 -13.07
CA ARG A 6 2.19 -8.90 -13.08
C ARG A 6 2.80 -7.52 -13.31
N ASP A 7 2.35 -6.82 -14.35
CA ASP A 7 2.86 -5.48 -14.70
C ASP A 7 2.47 -4.45 -13.61
N SER A 8 1.28 -4.61 -13.02
CA SER A 8 0.83 -3.77 -11.90
C SER A 8 1.64 -4.01 -10.62
N LEU A 9 2.06 -5.23 -10.32
CA LEU A 9 2.90 -5.53 -9.16
C LEU A 9 4.25 -4.80 -9.26
N VAL A 10 4.87 -4.79 -10.44
CA VAL A 10 6.13 -4.05 -10.67
C VAL A 10 5.93 -2.56 -10.39
N THR A 11 4.87 -1.98 -10.94
CA THR A 11 4.54 -0.56 -10.71
C THR A 11 4.32 -0.26 -9.22
N LEU A 12 3.64 -1.15 -8.49
CA LEU A 12 3.37 -0.97 -7.07
C LEU A 12 4.64 -1.05 -6.22
N VAL A 13 5.57 -1.96 -6.55
CA VAL A 13 6.88 -2.03 -5.91
C VAL A 13 7.64 -0.72 -6.11
N GLU A 14 7.72 -0.22 -7.35
CA GLU A 14 8.39 1.06 -7.64
C GLU A 14 7.80 2.23 -6.84
N LEU A 15 6.48 2.30 -6.71
CA LEU A 15 5.80 3.35 -5.96
C LEU A 15 6.02 3.22 -4.44
N LEU A 16 6.03 1.99 -3.90
CA LEU A 16 6.37 1.74 -2.50
C LEU A 16 7.83 2.11 -2.19
N THR A 17 8.75 1.77 -3.09
CA THR A 17 10.17 2.14 -2.96
C THR A 17 10.33 3.66 -2.93
N LYS A 18 9.65 4.41 -3.81
CA LYS A 18 9.67 5.90 -3.77
C LYS A 18 9.14 6.47 -2.46
N LEU A 19 8.12 5.84 -1.86
CA LEU A 19 7.62 6.24 -0.55
C LEU A 19 8.65 5.95 0.56
N GLN A 20 9.32 4.80 0.52
CA GLN A 20 10.40 4.50 1.46
C GLN A 20 11.56 5.49 1.33
N GLU A 21 11.96 5.83 0.11
CA GLU A 21 12.99 6.84 -0.17
C GLU A 21 12.62 8.18 0.46
N ALA A 22 11.38 8.66 0.25
CA ALA A 22 10.90 9.90 0.86
C ALA A 22 10.92 9.85 2.41
N LEU A 23 10.53 8.72 3.00
CA LEU A 23 10.58 8.53 4.45
C LEU A 23 12.02 8.51 4.98
N LEU A 24 12.95 7.89 4.24
CA LEU A 24 14.37 7.85 4.57
C LEU A 24 15.01 9.24 4.49
N GLU A 25 14.70 10.01 3.46
CA GLU A 25 15.15 11.40 3.30
C GLU A 25 14.64 12.29 4.44
N GLN A 26 13.37 12.14 4.82
CA GLN A 26 12.79 12.82 5.98
C GLN A 26 13.48 12.39 7.28
N ALA A 27 13.79 11.10 7.45
CA ALA A 27 14.54 10.63 8.61
C ALA A 27 15.95 11.24 8.67
N GLN A 28 16.67 11.24 7.54
CA GLN A 28 18.04 11.76 7.43
C GLN A 28 18.10 13.28 7.65
N SER A 29 17.09 14.03 7.19
CA SER A 29 17.01 15.48 7.37
C SER A 29 16.62 15.90 8.79
N ASN A 30 16.20 14.95 9.63
CA ASN A 30 15.63 15.19 10.96
C ASN A 30 16.22 14.28 12.05
N LEU A 31 17.49 13.87 11.92
CA LEU A 31 18.18 12.96 12.86
C LEU A 31 18.11 13.41 14.32
N ASP A 32 18.29 14.70 14.58
CA ASP A 32 18.29 15.27 15.95
C ASP A 32 16.91 15.76 16.40
N THR A 33 15.87 15.57 15.57
CA THR A 33 14.53 16.03 15.91
C THR A 33 13.87 15.03 16.85
N ILE A 34 13.54 15.47 18.05
CA ILE A 34 12.89 14.63 19.06
C ILE A 34 11.38 14.94 19.07
N LEU A 35 10.57 13.89 19.02
CA LEU A 35 9.13 13.91 19.20
C LEU A 35 8.76 13.31 20.57
N PRO A 36 7.63 13.71 21.17
CA PRO A 36 7.01 12.88 22.20
C PRO A 36 6.60 11.55 21.55
N GLY A 37 7.03 10.42 22.10
CA GLY A 37 6.47 9.13 21.75
C GLY A 37 5.07 8.99 22.34
N TYR A 38 4.20 8.23 21.68
CA TYR A 38 2.82 8.07 22.10
C TYR A 38 2.43 6.60 22.28
N THR A 39 1.78 6.30 23.40
CA THR A 39 1.01 5.06 23.59
C THR A 39 -0.38 5.45 24.10
N HIS A 40 -1.45 4.92 23.49
CA HIS A 40 -2.84 5.34 23.79
C HIS A 40 -3.08 6.86 23.59
N LEU A 41 -2.31 7.49 22.69
CA LEU A 41 -2.24 8.94 22.51
C LEU A 41 -1.84 9.72 23.79
N GLN A 42 -1.30 9.03 24.79
CA GLN A 42 -0.65 9.62 25.95
C GLN A 42 0.85 9.73 25.68
N ARG A 43 1.45 10.83 26.14
CA ARG A 43 2.89 11.05 25.99
C ARG A 43 3.64 10.02 26.82
N ALA A 44 4.42 9.20 26.14
CA ALA A 44 5.36 8.24 26.69
C ALA A 44 6.79 8.79 26.55
N GLN A 45 7.77 7.93 26.37
CA GLN A 45 9.17 8.34 26.24
C GLN A 45 9.40 9.21 24.99
N PRO A 46 10.33 10.19 25.04
CA PRO A 46 10.78 10.89 23.84
C PRO A 46 11.40 9.91 22.83
N VAL A 47 11.16 10.15 21.54
CA VAL A 47 11.70 9.34 20.43
C VAL A 47 12.28 10.25 19.36
N LEU A 48 13.25 9.75 18.60
CA LEU A 48 13.74 10.46 17.41
C LEU A 48 12.68 10.40 16.32
N PHE A 49 12.43 11.53 15.64
CA PHE A 49 11.60 11.60 14.45
C PHE A 49 12.10 10.60 13.39
N ALA A 50 13.43 10.54 13.20
CA ALA A 50 14.05 9.56 12.31
C ALA A 50 13.70 8.12 12.70
N HIS A 51 13.72 7.78 13.99
CA HIS A 51 13.34 6.45 14.46
C HIS A 51 11.86 6.14 14.18
N HIS A 52 10.98 7.13 14.32
CA HIS A 52 9.57 7.02 14.00
C HIS A 52 9.33 6.80 12.50
N MET A 53 10.04 7.52 11.62
CA MET A 53 9.96 7.31 10.17
C MET A 53 10.46 5.91 9.76
N MET A 54 11.54 5.44 10.38
CA MET A 54 12.08 4.09 10.12
C MET A 54 11.10 2.97 10.47
N ALA A 55 10.16 3.21 11.40
CA ALA A 55 9.09 2.25 11.68
C ALA A 55 8.20 2.04 10.44
N TYR A 56 7.87 3.10 9.70
CA TYR A 56 7.10 3.02 8.45
C TYR A 56 7.92 2.47 7.29
N VAL A 57 9.20 2.83 7.17
CA VAL A 57 10.12 2.21 6.19
C VAL A 57 10.09 0.68 6.35
N SER A 58 10.14 0.21 7.60
CA SER A 58 10.10 -1.22 7.91
C SER A 58 8.74 -1.87 7.61
N MET A 59 7.63 -1.13 7.73
CA MET A 59 6.31 -1.62 7.34
C MET A 59 6.21 -1.81 5.82
N PHE A 60 6.61 -0.80 5.06
CA PHE A 60 6.56 -0.84 3.60
C PHE A 60 7.59 -1.79 2.99
N GLU A 61 8.72 -2.05 3.67
CA GLU A 61 9.67 -3.08 3.24
C GLU A 61 9.00 -4.46 3.18
N ARG A 62 8.28 -4.83 4.25
CA ARG A 62 7.54 -6.09 4.28
C ARG A 62 6.42 -6.14 3.24
N ASP A 63 5.87 -5.00 2.84
CA ASP A 63 4.86 -4.95 1.78
C ASP A 63 5.50 -5.20 0.41
N ILE A 64 6.67 -4.60 0.15
CA ILE A 64 7.47 -4.84 -1.05
C ILE A 64 7.85 -6.32 -1.14
N GLU A 65 8.40 -6.90 -0.06
CA GLU A 65 8.77 -8.32 0.00
C GLU A 65 7.60 -9.23 -0.40
N ARG A 66 6.41 -9.01 0.18
CA ARG A 66 5.21 -9.80 -0.13
C ARG A 66 4.77 -9.66 -1.59
N ILE A 67 4.80 -8.43 -2.13
CA ILE A 67 4.43 -8.18 -3.52
C ILE A 67 5.43 -8.88 -4.46
N GLN A 68 6.74 -8.74 -4.21
CA GLN A 68 7.79 -9.39 -4.97
C GLN A 68 7.67 -10.92 -4.92
N ASP A 69 7.38 -11.49 -3.75
CA ASP A 69 7.17 -12.93 -3.61
C ASP A 69 5.94 -13.42 -4.40
N SER A 70 4.85 -12.66 -4.40
CA SER A 70 3.63 -13.00 -5.13
C SER A 70 3.83 -12.99 -6.65
N PHE A 71 4.80 -12.21 -7.16
CA PHE A 71 5.11 -12.15 -8.60
C PHE A 71 5.36 -13.53 -9.20
N LYS A 72 6.12 -14.38 -8.51
CA LYS A 72 6.47 -15.75 -8.98
C LYS A 72 5.22 -16.62 -9.19
N ARG A 73 4.20 -16.46 -8.35
CA ARG A 73 2.92 -17.19 -8.43
C ARG A 73 1.98 -16.60 -9.47
N VAL A 74 1.99 -15.27 -9.63
CA VAL A 74 1.23 -14.58 -10.69
C VAL A 74 1.79 -14.95 -12.07
N ASN A 75 3.12 -15.05 -12.21
CA ASN A 75 3.84 -15.21 -13.49
C ASN A 75 3.87 -16.66 -14.03
N ARG A 76 2.72 -17.35 -14.03
CA ARG A 76 2.53 -18.67 -14.65
C ARG A 76 1.47 -18.62 -15.75
N SER A 77 1.75 -19.22 -16.90
CA SER A 77 0.88 -19.18 -18.09
C SER A 77 -0.27 -20.19 -18.01
N PRO A 78 -1.55 -19.75 -18.05
CA PRO A 78 -2.69 -20.66 -18.17
C PRO A 78 -3.01 -21.00 -19.65
N LEU A 79 -2.32 -20.40 -20.61
CA LEU A 79 -2.68 -20.54 -22.03
C LEU A 79 -2.45 -21.98 -22.50
N GLY A 80 -3.37 -22.46 -23.35
CA GLY A 80 -3.42 -23.85 -23.79
C GLY A 80 -4.26 -24.78 -22.91
N ALA A 81 -4.81 -24.29 -21.78
CA ALA A 81 -5.74 -25.06 -20.95
C ALA A 81 -7.14 -25.25 -21.59
N GLY A 82 -7.44 -24.53 -22.68
CA GLY A 82 -8.74 -24.60 -23.35
C GLY A 82 -9.87 -24.16 -22.43
N ALA A 83 -11.03 -24.82 -22.53
CA ALA A 83 -12.15 -24.56 -21.63
C ALA A 83 -11.93 -25.16 -20.23
N LEU A 84 -11.27 -26.31 -20.15
CA LEU A 84 -10.96 -27.04 -18.89
C LEU A 84 -10.01 -28.25 -19.07
N ALA A 85 -9.98 -28.86 -20.26
CA ALA A 85 -9.31 -30.15 -20.51
C ALA A 85 -8.06 -30.05 -21.40
N GLY A 86 -7.52 -28.85 -21.60
CA GLY A 86 -6.46 -28.58 -22.57
C GLY A 86 -7.00 -28.32 -23.97
N THR A 87 -6.10 -27.88 -24.85
CA THR A 87 -6.39 -27.77 -26.29
C THR A 87 -6.17 -29.10 -27.01
N THR A 88 -6.92 -29.34 -28.07
CA THR A 88 -6.72 -30.49 -28.97
C THR A 88 -5.66 -30.23 -30.04
N PHE A 89 -5.20 -28.98 -30.17
CA PHE A 89 -4.11 -28.64 -31.08
C PHE A 89 -2.76 -29.00 -30.45
N PRO A 90 -1.78 -29.49 -31.23
CA PRO A 90 -0.45 -29.84 -30.73
C PRO A 90 0.39 -28.58 -30.52
N ILE A 91 -0.04 -27.70 -29.60
CA ILE A 91 0.69 -26.48 -29.26
C ILE A 91 1.80 -26.81 -28.27
N ASP A 92 2.89 -26.06 -28.36
CA ASP A 92 3.91 -26.01 -27.32
C ASP A 92 3.53 -24.91 -26.31
N ARG A 93 3.04 -25.31 -25.14
CA ARG A 93 2.61 -24.36 -24.09
C ARG A 93 3.80 -23.63 -23.47
N GLU A 94 4.97 -24.26 -23.39
CA GLU A 94 6.17 -23.64 -22.85
C GLU A 94 6.69 -22.57 -23.81
N TYR A 95 6.68 -22.85 -25.12
CA TYR A 95 6.98 -21.83 -26.13
C TYR A 95 6.07 -20.60 -26.00
N VAL A 96 4.76 -20.80 -25.79
CA VAL A 96 3.84 -19.66 -25.60
C VAL A 96 4.09 -18.94 -24.27
N ALA A 97 4.37 -19.66 -23.19
CA ALA A 97 4.74 -19.06 -21.91
C ALA A 97 5.99 -18.17 -22.05
N GLU A 98 7.03 -18.67 -22.72
CA GLU A 98 8.26 -17.93 -23.02
C GLU A 98 7.96 -16.66 -23.83
N LYS A 99 7.17 -16.75 -24.91
CA LYS A 99 6.83 -15.58 -25.74
C LYS A 99 6.03 -14.51 -25.00
N LEU A 100 5.36 -14.86 -23.90
CA LEU A 100 4.61 -13.95 -23.05
C LEU A 100 5.36 -13.56 -21.76
N ASN A 101 6.63 -13.98 -21.64
CA ASN A 101 7.50 -13.76 -20.48
C ASN A 101 6.95 -14.32 -19.17
N PHE A 102 6.27 -15.47 -19.23
CA PHE A 102 5.93 -16.25 -18.05
C PHE A 102 7.09 -17.17 -17.66
N ASP A 103 7.25 -17.48 -16.37
CA ASP A 103 8.31 -18.37 -15.86
C ASP A 103 7.99 -19.87 -16.09
N GLY A 104 6.90 -20.15 -16.80
CA GLY A 104 6.42 -21.48 -17.17
C GLY A 104 4.90 -21.56 -17.17
N VAL A 105 4.36 -22.77 -17.26
CA VAL A 105 2.92 -23.01 -17.37
C VAL A 105 2.26 -23.35 -16.03
N VAL A 106 0.95 -23.15 -15.95
CA VAL A 106 0.10 -23.85 -14.96
C VAL A 106 -0.09 -25.28 -15.44
N GLU A 107 0.29 -26.26 -14.63
CA GLU A 107 0.43 -27.65 -15.07
C GLU A 107 -0.91 -28.31 -15.37
N ASN A 108 -1.92 -28.09 -14.52
CA ASN A 108 -3.22 -28.71 -14.64
C ASN A 108 -4.23 -27.79 -15.34
N SER A 109 -4.94 -28.29 -16.35
CA SER A 109 -5.86 -27.48 -17.15
C SER A 109 -7.16 -27.12 -16.43
N LEU A 110 -7.66 -27.97 -15.52
CA LEU A 110 -8.83 -27.67 -14.69
C LEU A 110 -8.49 -26.51 -13.76
N ASP A 111 -7.35 -26.62 -13.09
CA ASP A 111 -6.81 -25.58 -12.21
C ASP A 111 -6.57 -24.27 -12.97
N ALA A 112 -5.90 -24.31 -14.13
CA ALA A 112 -5.56 -23.12 -14.91
C ALA A 112 -6.76 -22.24 -15.28
N VAL A 113 -7.95 -22.82 -15.46
CA VAL A 113 -9.17 -22.07 -15.78
C VAL A 113 -9.99 -21.66 -14.55
N SER A 114 -9.83 -22.36 -13.42
CA SER A 114 -10.55 -22.09 -12.17
C SER A 114 -9.76 -21.28 -11.13
N ASP A 115 -8.43 -21.21 -11.25
CA ASP A 115 -7.55 -20.57 -10.26
C ASP A 115 -7.74 -19.04 -10.23
N ARG A 116 -8.00 -18.51 -9.03
CA ARG A 116 -8.05 -17.08 -8.69
C ARG A 116 -7.27 -16.75 -7.42
N ASP A 117 -6.43 -17.65 -6.94
CA ASP A 117 -5.62 -17.45 -5.73
C ASP A 117 -4.68 -16.26 -5.90
N PHE A 118 -4.15 -16.07 -7.11
CA PHE A 118 -3.31 -14.93 -7.45
C PHE A 118 -4.03 -13.58 -7.26
N VAL A 119 -5.36 -13.53 -7.41
CA VAL A 119 -6.16 -12.31 -7.15
C VAL A 119 -6.36 -12.13 -5.65
N VAL A 120 -6.71 -13.19 -4.93
CA VAL A 120 -6.90 -13.17 -3.46
C VAL A 120 -5.60 -12.76 -2.76
N GLU A 121 -4.48 -13.34 -3.17
CA GLU A 121 -3.16 -13.03 -2.62
C GLU A 121 -2.80 -11.55 -2.84
N PHE A 122 -3.03 -11.03 -4.05
CA PHE A 122 -2.84 -9.60 -4.32
C PHE A 122 -3.73 -8.72 -3.44
N LEU A 123 -5.02 -9.02 -3.32
CA LEU A 123 -5.95 -8.25 -2.49
C LEU A 123 -5.57 -8.29 -1.01
N SER A 124 -5.02 -9.42 -0.53
CA SER A 124 -4.48 -9.55 0.82
C SER A 124 -3.24 -8.66 1.04
N ASN A 125 -2.27 -8.73 0.13
CA ASN A 125 -1.06 -7.90 0.17
C ASN A 125 -1.40 -6.40 0.07
N ALA A 126 -2.35 -6.05 -0.81
CA ALA A 126 -2.86 -4.70 -0.97
C ALA A 126 -3.57 -4.19 0.30
N SER A 127 -4.32 -5.06 0.98
CA SER A 127 -4.98 -4.75 2.25
C SER A 127 -3.96 -4.41 3.34
N LEU A 128 -2.84 -5.13 3.42
CA LEU A 128 -1.77 -4.78 4.36
C LEU A 128 -1.12 -3.44 4.01
N SER A 129 -0.84 -3.20 2.73
CA SER A 129 -0.21 -1.96 2.26
C SER A 129 -1.07 -0.73 2.57
N ILE A 130 -2.37 -0.79 2.26
CA ILE A 130 -3.29 0.33 2.55
C ILE A 130 -3.57 0.49 4.05
N MET A 131 -3.44 -0.57 4.85
CA MET A 131 -3.48 -0.50 6.30
C MET A 131 -2.27 0.27 6.86
N HIS A 132 -1.06 -0.01 6.38
CA HIS A 132 0.12 0.75 6.79
C HIS A 132 0.02 2.22 6.37
N LEU A 133 -0.48 2.50 5.16
CA LEU A 133 -0.80 3.86 4.71
C LEU A 133 -1.85 4.53 5.61
N SER A 134 -2.88 3.80 6.07
CA SER A 134 -3.91 4.36 6.94
C SER A 134 -3.37 4.70 8.34
N ARG A 135 -2.42 3.93 8.86
CA ARG A 135 -1.70 4.26 10.10
C ARG A 135 -0.87 5.54 9.97
N LEU A 136 -0.09 5.66 8.88
CA LEU A 136 0.65 6.88 8.58
C LEU A 136 -0.30 8.07 8.41
N SER A 137 -1.40 7.86 7.70
CA SER A 137 -2.44 8.88 7.49
C SER A 137 -3.01 9.41 8.80
N GLU A 138 -3.32 8.52 9.74
CA GLU A 138 -3.81 8.90 11.06
C GLU A 138 -2.84 9.85 11.77
N GLU A 139 -1.54 9.55 11.73
CA GLU A 139 -0.53 10.40 12.34
C GLU A 139 -0.38 11.73 11.61
N LEU A 140 -0.38 11.76 10.27
CA LEU A 140 -0.32 13.02 9.52
C LEU A 140 -1.53 13.91 9.82
N VAL A 141 -2.73 13.33 9.91
CA VAL A 141 -3.95 14.06 10.27
C VAL A 141 -3.85 14.64 11.68
N GLN A 142 -3.37 13.85 12.65
CA GLN A 142 -3.20 14.34 14.01
C GLN A 142 -2.09 15.38 14.12
N TRP A 143 -0.93 15.13 13.52
CA TRP A 143 0.25 15.99 13.60
C TRP A 143 0.08 17.34 12.89
N SER A 144 -0.77 17.40 11.86
CA SER A 144 -1.13 18.65 11.17
C SER A 144 -2.24 19.44 11.87
N SER A 145 -2.87 18.90 12.91
CA SER A 145 -3.86 19.64 13.70
C SER A 145 -3.23 20.82 14.44
N ALA A 146 -4.03 21.82 14.81
CA ALA A 146 -3.56 22.98 15.57
C ALA A 146 -3.06 22.60 16.98
N GLU A 147 -3.60 21.53 17.56
CA GLU A 147 -3.28 21.05 18.90
C GLU A 147 -1.91 20.35 18.96
N PHE A 148 -1.54 19.62 17.90
CA PHE A 148 -0.23 18.97 17.80
C PHE A 148 0.79 19.87 17.12
N ASN A 149 0.48 20.30 15.90
CA ASN A 149 1.30 21.18 15.07
C ASN A 149 2.77 20.71 14.95
N PHE A 150 2.96 19.39 14.76
CA PHE A 150 4.28 18.78 14.62
C PHE A 150 4.79 18.82 13.19
N VAL A 151 3.87 18.79 12.22
CA VAL A 151 4.21 18.84 10.80
C VAL A 151 3.32 19.83 10.06
N GLU A 152 3.85 20.38 8.98
CA GLU A 152 3.08 21.10 7.98
C GLU A 152 3.21 20.39 6.64
N LEU A 153 2.07 20.10 6.01
CA LEU A 153 2.00 19.48 4.69
C LEU A 153 1.98 20.57 3.62
N ASP A 154 2.58 20.27 2.46
CA ASP A 154 2.62 21.18 1.32
C ASP A 154 1.21 21.42 0.75
N ASP A 155 0.95 22.66 0.31
CA ASP A 155 -0.32 23.08 -0.26
C ASP A 155 -0.73 22.25 -1.48
N ALA A 156 0.22 21.66 -2.21
CA ALA A 156 -0.05 20.76 -3.32
C ALA A 156 -0.83 19.48 -2.89
N PHE A 157 -0.79 19.11 -1.61
CA PHE A 157 -1.43 17.90 -1.06
C PHE A 157 -2.53 18.21 -0.04
N CYS A 158 -2.84 19.48 0.17
CA CYS A 158 -3.86 19.94 1.11
C CYS A 158 -4.91 20.81 0.41
N THR A 159 -6.14 20.80 0.91
CA THR A 159 -7.10 21.85 0.55
C THR A 159 -7.12 22.96 1.60
N GLY A 160 -7.24 24.20 1.13
CA GLY A 160 -7.43 25.36 1.97
C GLY A 160 -8.89 25.75 2.14
N SER A 161 -9.18 26.63 3.10
CA SER A 161 -10.46 27.34 3.18
C SER A 161 -10.31 28.76 2.66
N SER A 162 -11.17 29.19 1.73
CA SER A 162 -11.20 30.58 1.25
C SER A 162 -11.50 31.60 2.36
N MET A 163 -12.16 31.16 3.45
CA MET A 163 -12.47 31.99 4.62
C MET A 163 -11.37 31.97 5.68
N MET A 164 -10.54 30.93 5.72
CA MET A 164 -9.51 30.72 6.74
C MET A 164 -8.20 30.32 6.06
N PRO A 165 -7.38 31.29 5.60
CA PRO A 165 -6.17 31.02 4.83
C PRO A 165 -5.14 30.14 5.55
N GLN A 166 -5.15 30.15 6.89
CA GLN A 166 -4.28 29.32 7.72
C GLN A 166 -4.76 27.86 7.88
N LYS A 167 -6.00 27.56 7.47
CA LYS A 167 -6.57 26.21 7.63
C LYS A 167 -6.22 25.35 6.42
N LYS A 168 -5.30 24.41 6.62
CA LYS A 168 -4.94 23.36 5.66
C LYS A 168 -5.55 22.03 6.11
N ASN A 169 -6.29 21.38 5.20
CA ASN A 169 -6.90 20.08 5.47
C ASN A 169 -6.01 18.97 4.88
N PRO A 170 -5.68 17.92 5.64
CA PRO A 170 -4.87 16.79 5.16
C PRO A 170 -5.72 15.78 4.33
N ASP A 171 -6.45 16.26 3.31
CA ASP A 171 -7.49 15.47 2.61
C ASP A 171 -6.93 14.20 1.96
N VAL A 172 -5.69 14.24 1.46
CA VAL A 172 -5.02 13.06 0.87
C VAL A 172 -4.90 11.95 1.91
N ALA A 173 -4.46 12.27 3.13
CA ALA A 173 -4.35 11.31 4.23
C ALA A 173 -5.74 10.81 4.67
N GLU A 174 -6.72 11.70 4.79
CA GLU A 174 -8.09 11.32 5.15
C GLU A 174 -8.73 10.36 4.13
N LEU A 175 -8.59 10.66 2.84
CA LEU A 175 -9.12 9.83 1.76
C LEU A 175 -8.44 8.47 1.68
N VAL A 176 -7.12 8.40 1.83
CA VAL A 176 -6.38 7.13 1.81
C VAL A 176 -6.75 6.28 3.02
N ARG A 177 -6.87 6.86 4.21
CA ARG A 177 -7.39 6.19 5.40
C ARG A 177 -8.82 5.66 5.18
N GLY A 178 -9.70 6.42 4.54
CA GLY A 178 -11.05 5.96 4.20
C GLY A 178 -11.08 4.83 3.17
N LYS A 179 -10.19 4.90 2.16
CA LYS A 179 -10.10 3.89 1.08
C LYS A 179 -9.62 2.52 1.55
N SER A 180 -9.01 2.40 2.73
CA SER A 180 -8.63 1.10 3.28
C SER A 180 -9.85 0.17 3.45
N GLY A 181 -11.00 0.71 3.88
CA GLY A 181 -12.23 -0.07 4.02
C GLY A 181 -12.72 -0.66 2.70
N ARG A 182 -12.56 0.08 1.59
CA ARG A 182 -12.93 -0.39 0.25
C ARG A 182 -12.03 -1.53 -0.22
N VAL A 183 -10.71 -1.42 -0.04
CA VAL A 183 -9.75 -2.47 -0.40
C VAL A 183 -10.01 -3.75 0.41
N TYR A 184 -10.32 -3.63 1.71
CA TYR A 184 -10.71 -4.78 2.54
C TYR A 184 -12.00 -5.42 2.02
N GLY A 185 -12.98 -4.61 1.63
CA GLY A 185 -14.23 -5.07 1.03
C GLY A 185 -13.99 -5.93 -0.20
N HIS A 186 -13.06 -5.54 -1.08
CA HIS A 186 -12.69 -6.31 -2.26
C HIS A 186 -12.10 -7.68 -1.91
N LEU A 187 -11.23 -7.75 -0.90
CA LEU A 187 -10.68 -9.04 -0.42
C LEU A 187 -11.79 -9.96 0.09
N ILE A 188 -12.66 -9.45 0.97
CA ILE A 188 -13.75 -10.24 1.54
C ILE A 188 -14.75 -10.66 0.45
N GLY A 189 -15.04 -9.77 -0.50
CA GLY A 189 -15.88 -10.06 -1.65
C GLY A 189 -15.32 -11.21 -2.48
N MET A 190 -14.03 -11.14 -2.86
CA MET A 190 -13.38 -12.18 -3.67
C MET A 190 -13.36 -13.53 -2.96
N LEU A 191 -12.98 -13.57 -1.67
CA LEU A 191 -13.02 -14.80 -0.87
C LEU A 191 -14.43 -15.40 -0.81
N THR A 192 -15.45 -14.54 -0.67
CA THR A 192 -16.85 -14.98 -0.61
C THR A 192 -17.33 -15.52 -1.96
N THR A 193 -16.98 -14.86 -3.06
CA THR A 193 -17.30 -15.31 -4.43
C THR A 193 -16.70 -16.68 -4.72
N LEU A 194 -15.47 -16.95 -4.28
CA LEU A 194 -14.79 -18.23 -4.53
C LEU A 194 -15.28 -19.36 -3.62
N LYS A 195 -15.82 -19.04 -2.44
CA LYS A 195 -16.16 -20.02 -1.42
C LYS A 195 -17.21 -21.02 -1.93
N GLY A 196 -16.79 -22.28 -2.05
CA GLY A 196 -17.68 -23.40 -2.41
C GLY A 196 -18.04 -23.47 -3.88
N LEU A 197 -17.35 -22.75 -4.77
CA LEU A 197 -17.51 -22.94 -6.21
C LEU A 197 -17.02 -24.34 -6.62
N PRO A 198 -17.80 -25.10 -7.40
CA PRO A 198 -17.34 -26.36 -7.97
C PRO A 198 -16.31 -26.09 -9.07
N ILE A 199 -15.39 -27.03 -9.32
CA ILE A 199 -14.51 -26.93 -10.49
C ILE A 199 -15.32 -27.08 -11.79
N ALA A 200 -14.93 -26.48 -12.92
CA ALA A 200 -13.76 -25.61 -13.12
C ALA A 200 -14.16 -24.13 -13.24
N TYR A 201 -14.30 -23.60 -14.46
CA TYR A 201 -14.76 -22.22 -14.66
C TYR A 201 -16.27 -22.08 -14.42
N ASN A 202 -16.65 -21.11 -13.59
CA ASN A 202 -18.04 -20.67 -13.41
C ASN A 202 -18.14 -19.17 -13.70
N LYS A 203 -19.33 -18.71 -14.09
CA LYS A 203 -19.55 -17.32 -14.51
C LYS A 203 -19.31 -16.33 -13.38
N ASP A 204 -19.47 -16.76 -12.13
CA ASP A 204 -19.14 -16.05 -10.89
C ASP A 204 -17.71 -15.48 -10.91
N MET A 205 -16.76 -16.20 -11.54
CA MET A 205 -15.37 -15.76 -11.68
C MET A 205 -15.21 -14.56 -12.64
N GLN A 206 -16.29 -14.00 -13.19
CA GLN A 206 -16.25 -12.72 -13.87
C GLN A 206 -16.05 -11.55 -12.88
N GLU A 207 -16.48 -11.72 -11.62
CA GLU A 207 -16.37 -10.74 -10.53
C GLU A 207 -14.93 -10.55 -10.01
N ASP A 208 -13.95 -11.31 -10.54
CA ASP A 208 -12.54 -11.20 -10.15
C ASP A 208 -11.84 -9.90 -10.62
N LYS A 209 -12.46 -9.14 -11.53
CA LYS A 209 -11.80 -8.02 -12.23
C LYS A 209 -12.01 -6.70 -11.51
N GLU A 210 -13.26 -6.37 -11.19
CA GLU A 210 -13.62 -5.03 -10.73
C GLU A 210 -12.92 -4.67 -9.42
N GLY A 211 -12.99 -5.57 -8.43
CA GLY A 211 -12.32 -5.37 -7.15
C GLY A 211 -10.79 -5.37 -7.27
N MET A 212 -10.23 -6.21 -8.14
CA MET A 212 -8.78 -6.22 -8.40
C MET A 212 -8.32 -4.92 -9.07
N PHE A 213 -9.00 -4.47 -10.12
CA PHE A 213 -8.66 -3.24 -10.86
C PHE A 213 -8.82 -2.00 -9.98
N ASP A 214 -9.95 -1.86 -9.26
CA ASP A 214 -10.14 -0.73 -8.35
C ASP A 214 -9.08 -0.72 -7.24
N THR A 215 -8.65 -1.89 -6.75
CA THR A 215 -7.56 -1.97 -5.76
C THR A 215 -6.22 -1.53 -6.34
N VAL A 216 -5.87 -1.94 -7.57
CA VAL A 216 -4.65 -1.49 -8.26
C VAL A 216 -4.66 0.04 -8.41
N GLU A 217 -5.74 0.61 -8.93
CA GLU A 217 -5.84 2.07 -9.14
C GLU A 217 -5.85 2.84 -7.82
N THR A 218 -6.48 2.28 -6.78
CA THR A 218 -6.47 2.85 -5.42
C THR A 218 -5.06 2.96 -4.87
N LEU A 219 -4.28 1.88 -4.93
CA LEU A 219 -2.91 1.86 -4.40
C LEU A 219 -1.98 2.73 -5.24
N LYS A 220 -2.06 2.66 -6.58
CA LYS A 220 -1.25 3.51 -7.46
C LYS A 220 -1.49 4.99 -7.16
N GLY A 221 -2.75 5.41 -7.08
CA GLY A 221 -3.10 6.79 -6.76
C GLY A 221 -2.65 7.21 -5.36
N ALA A 222 -2.84 6.36 -4.35
CA ALA A 222 -2.42 6.65 -2.98
C ALA A 222 -0.88 6.80 -2.88
N LEU A 223 -0.13 5.82 -3.38
CA LEU A 223 1.34 5.82 -3.27
C LEU A 223 1.98 6.94 -4.10
N ALA A 224 1.44 7.24 -5.29
CA ALA A 224 1.93 8.34 -6.13
C ALA A 224 1.77 9.72 -5.47
N LEU A 225 0.78 9.90 -4.59
CA LEU A 225 0.59 11.12 -3.82
C LEU A 225 1.40 11.13 -2.52
N PHE A 226 1.51 9.97 -1.85
CA PHE A 226 2.18 9.88 -0.55
C PHE A 226 3.68 10.14 -0.62
N ALA A 227 4.38 9.61 -1.63
CA ALA A 227 5.82 9.82 -1.76
C ALA A 227 6.20 11.32 -1.82
N PRO A 228 5.66 12.13 -2.74
CA PRO A 228 5.99 13.55 -2.78
C PRO A 228 5.41 14.33 -1.59
N MET A 229 4.25 13.95 -1.04
CA MET A 229 3.69 14.58 0.17
C MET A 229 4.60 14.41 1.38
N ILE A 230 5.18 13.22 1.57
CA ILE A 230 6.16 12.97 2.63
C ILE A 230 7.47 13.71 2.34
N ALA A 231 7.95 13.69 1.09
CA ALA A 231 9.19 14.35 0.71
C ALA A 231 9.16 15.86 1.01
N THR A 232 8.04 16.53 0.75
CA THR A 232 7.89 17.98 0.96
C THR A 232 7.36 18.37 2.34
N MET A 233 7.05 17.40 3.21
CA MET A 233 6.56 17.68 4.56
C MET A 233 7.59 18.44 5.40
N GLU A 234 7.15 19.51 6.07
CA GLU A 234 8.00 20.28 6.99
C GLU A 234 7.77 19.82 8.44
N VAL A 235 8.85 19.45 9.14
CA VAL A 235 8.79 19.11 10.56
C VAL A 235 9.03 20.35 11.42
N LYS A 236 8.08 20.71 12.30
CA LYS A 236 8.14 21.90 13.17
C LYS A 236 8.99 21.65 14.43
N LYS A 237 10.30 21.46 14.25
CA LYS A 237 11.29 21.07 15.29
C LYS A 237 11.16 21.85 16.60
N ILE A 238 10.96 23.16 16.53
CA ILE A 238 10.84 24.06 17.70
C ILE A 238 9.59 23.72 18.54
N ILE A 239 8.47 23.41 17.89
CA ILE A 239 7.21 23.04 18.56
C ILE A 239 7.37 21.72 19.29
N CYS A 240 7.96 20.72 18.63
CA CYS A 240 8.23 19.41 19.22
C CYS A 240 9.11 19.53 20.48
N MET A 241 10.21 20.29 20.39
CA MET A 241 11.10 20.52 21.54
C MET A 241 10.45 21.29 22.69
N LYS A 242 9.63 22.30 22.38
CA LYS A 242 8.90 23.07 23.41
C LYS A 242 7.93 22.18 24.20
N LEU A 243 7.25 21.27 23.51
CA LEU A 243 6.30 20.34 24.14
C LEU A 243 7.00 19.32 25.04
N LEU A 244 8.14 18.81 24.59
CA LEU A 244 8.97 17.87 25.35
C LEU A 244 9.51 18.52 26.63
N ARG A 245 10.03 19.75 26.59
CA ARG A 245 10.49 20.48 27.79
C ARG A 245 9.40 20.68 28.84
N LYS A 246 8.13 20.83 28.42
CA LYS A 246 7.00 20.96 29.33
C LYS A 246 6.63 19.64 30.00
N THR A 247 6.84 18.51 29.32
CA THR A 247 6.39 17.19 29.76
C THR A 247 7.52 16.42 30.48
N PHE A 248 8.77 16.59 30.05
CA PHE A 248 9.95 15.87 30.54
C PHE A 248 11.11 16.84 30.83
N PRO A 249 10.99 17.73 31.83
CA PRO A 249 11.98 18.79 32.08
C PRO A 249 13.38 18.27 32.47
N THR A 250 13.49 17.02 32.92
CA THR A 250 14.73 16.42 33.44
C THR A 250 15.38 15.37 32.52
N GLN A 251 14.76 15.03 31.39
CA GLN A 251 15.25 13.97 30.47
C GLN A 251 15.89 14.52 29.19
N LEU A 252 16.01 15.84 29.07
CA LEU A 252 16.44 16.55 27.84
C LEU A 252 17.67 17.45 28.05
N THR A 253 18.36 17.30 29.19
CA THR A 253 19.71 17.82 29.48
C THR A 253 20.76 16.86 28.99
#